data_AF-A0A928R7J1-F1
#
_entry.id   AF-A0A928R7J1-F1
#
_cell.length_a   1.000
_cell.length_b   1.000
_cell.length_c   1.000
_cell.angle_alpha   90.00
_cell.angle_beta   90.00
_cell.angle_gamma   90.00
#
_symmetry.space_group_name_H-M   'P 1'
#
loop_
_entity.id
_entity.type
_entity.pdbx_description
1 polymer ?
#
loop_
_entity_poly.entity_id
_entity_poly.type
_entity_poly.pdbx_seq_one_letter_code
_entity_poly.pdbx_strand_id
1 'polypeptide(L)' 'MKSINVPLSVHKDITERLVKINGNLAKQTYEVLMANKMERHIRGGIATREKYRQKTCEKKAL' A
#
# COMPACT_ATOMS: atom_id res chain seq x y z
N MET A 1 7.82 4.17 -0.53
CA MET A 1 6.51 3.53 -0.82
C MET A 1 5.71 4.51 -1.65
N LYS A 2 5.49 4.21 -2.94
CA LYS A 2 4.52 4.97 -3.72
C LYS A 2 3.18 4.77 -3.01
N SER A 3 2.58 5.84 -2.49
CA SER A 3 1.15 5.83 -2.23
C SER A 3 0.55 5.30 -3.52
N ILE A 4 -0.11 4.14 -3.49
CA ILE A 4 -0.92 3.73 -4.63
C ILE A 4 -1.97 4.82 -4.68
N ASN A 5 -1.76 5.81 -5.55
CA ASN A 5 -2.75 6.80 -5.88
C ASN A 5 -3.74 6.05 -6.75
N VAL A 6 -4.51 5.17 -6.09
CA VAL A 6 -5.70 4.62 -6.68
C VAL A 6 -6.58 5.84 -6.82
N PRO A 7 -6.93 6.24 -8.05
CA PRO A 7 -7.85 7.35 -8.26
C PRO A 7 -9.09 7.11 -7.38
N LEU A 8 -9.65 8.18 -6.81
CA LEU A 8 -10.84 8.08 -5.96
C LEU A 8 -11.97 7.24 -6.60
N SER A 9 -12.03 7.24 -7.95
CA SER A 9 -12.91 6.39 -8.73
C SER A 9 -12.62 4.89 -8.54
N VAL A 10 -11.37 4.46 -8.66
CA VAL A 10 -10.98 3.05 -8.51
C VAL A 10 -11.19 2.58 -7.07
N HIS A 11 -10.96 3.44 -6.08
CA HIS A 11 -11.29 3.12 -4.70
C HIS A 11 -12.78 2.83 -4.53
N LYS A 12 -13.66 3.71 -5.03
CA LYS A 12 -15.11 3.50 -5.02
C LYS A 12 -15.53 2.24 -5.76
N ASP A 13 -14.90 1.95 -6.89
CA ASP A 13 -15.23 0.77 -7.69
C ASP A 13 -14.92 -0.52 -6.92
N ILE A 14 -13.80 -0.59 -6.21
CA ILE A 14 -13.39 -1.76 -5.43
C ILE A 14 -14.21 -1.92 -4.14
N THR A 15 -14.49 -0.83 -3.42
CA THR A 15 -15.16 -0.91 -2.11
C THR A 15 -16.69 -0.91 -2.18
N GLU A 16 -17.27 -0.27 -3.20
CA GLU A 16 -18.73 -0.08 -3.27
C GLU A 16 -19.36 -0.80 -4.47
N ARG A 17 -18.77 -0.72 -5.67
CA ARG A 17 -19.39 -1.29 -6.87
C ARG A 17 -19.14 -2.77 -7.02
N LEU A 18 -17.92 -3.23 -6.72
CA LEU A 18 -17.52 -4.63 -6.85
C LEU A 18 -18.38 -5.55 -5.99
N VAL A 19 -18.75 -5.11 -4.78
CA VAL A 19 -19.65 -5.86 -3.88
C VAL A 19 -21.03 -6.11 -4.51
N LYS A 20 -21.54 -5.12 -5.27
CA LYS A 20 -22.85 -5.21 -5.95
C LYS A 20 -22.81 -6.05 -7.22
N ILE A 21 -21.66 -6.11 -7.90
CA ILE A 21 -21.48 -6.83 -9.17
C ILE A 21 -21.09 -8.30 -8.91
N ASN A 22 -20.13 -8.54 -8.00
CA ASN A 22 -19.63 -9.88 -7.69
C ASN A 22 -19.12 -9.97 -6.24
N GLY A 23 -19.93 -10.54 -5.36
CA GLY A 23 -19.61 -10.71 -3.94
C GLY A 23 -18.39 -11.62 -3.68
N ASN A 24 -18.16 -12.64 -4.51
CA ASN A 24 -17.03 -13.55 -4.35
C ASN A 24 -15.70 -12.84 -4.64
N LEU A 25 -15.66 -12.07 -5.73
CA LEU A 25 -14.47 -11.29 -6.10
C LEU A 25 -14.21 -10.15 -5.11
N ALA A 26 -15.27 -9.54 -4.57
CA ALA A 26 -15.14 -8.53 -3.52
C ALA A 26 -14.50 -9.10 -2.25
N LYS A 27 -14.89 -10.31 -1.84
CA LYS A 27 -14.30 -10.99 -0.68
C LYS A 27 -12.81 -11.26 -0.87
N GLN A 28 -12.43 -11.81 -2.02
CA GLN A 28 -11.01 -12.05 -2.35
C GLN A 28 -10.20 -10.76 -2.34
N THR A 29 -10.75 -9.69 -2.92
CA THR A 29 -10.09 -8.39 -2.97
C THR A 29 -9.93 -7.77 -1.57
N TYR A 30 -10.91 -7.96 -0.70
CA TYR A 30 -10.86 -7.53 0.69
C TYR A 30 -9.75 -8.22 1.48
N GLU A 31 -9.59 -9.54 1.32
CA GLU A 31 -8.53 -10.31 1.97
C GLU A 31 -7.14 -9.77 1.58
N VAL A 32 -6.92 -9.50 0.29
CA VAL A 32 -5.68 -8.89 -0.21
C VAL A 32 -5.46 -7.49 0.36
N LEU A 33 -6.52 -6.67 0.46
CA LEU A 33 -6.44 -5.33 1.06
C LEU A 33 -6.05 -5.39 2.53
N MET A 34 -6.60 -6.34 3.27
CA MET A 34 -6.30 -6.53 4.70
C MET A 34 -4.86 -6.98 4.91
N ALA A 35 -4.38 -7.96 4.15
CA ALA A 35 -2.97 -8.38 4.19
C ALA A 35 -2.03 -7.19 3.94
N ASN A 36 -2.32 -6.40 2.89
CA ASN A 36 -1.56 -5.19 2.59
C ASN A 36 -1.59 -4.13 3.70
N LYS A 37 -2.70 -4.01 4.42
CA LYS A 37 -2.85 -3.09 5.55
C LYS A 37 -2.00 -3.54 6.73
N MET A 38 -1.97 -4.83 7.03
CA MET A 38 -1.17 -5.39 8.12
C MET A 38 0.33 -5.26 7.85
N GLU A 39 0.77 -5.55 6.63
CA GLU A 39 2.17 -5.44 6.23
C GLU A 39 2.68 -3.99 6.10
N ARG A 40 1.78 -2.99 6.13
CA ARG A 40 2.16 -1.58 5.98
C ARG A 40 3.21 -1.16 7.01
N HIS A 41 3.10 -1.62 8.25
CA HIS A 41 4.04 -1.27 9.31
C HIS A 41 5.44 -1.85 9.06
N ILE A 42 5.52 -3.07 8.54
CA ILE A 42 6.78 -3.71 8.14
C ILE A 42 7.44 -2.91 7.01
N ARG A 43 6.66 -2.61 5.97
CA ARG A 43 7.15 -1.78 4.84
C ARG A 43 7.57 -0.38 5.29
N GLY A 44 6.84 0.22 6.23
CA GLY A 44 7.17 1.52 6.83
C GLY A 44 8.49 1.50 7.61
N GLY A 45 8.75 0.44 8.38
CA GLY A 45 10.02 0.24 9.08
C GLY A 45 11.21 0.14 8.12
N ILE A 46 11.05 -0.62 7.02
CA ILE A 46 12.05 -0.74 5.95
C ILE A 46 12.28 0.63 5.29
N ALA A 47 11.22 1.36 4.97
CA ALA A 47 11.32 2.68 4.35
C ALA A 47 12.08 3.70 5.23
N THR A 48 11.82 3.69 6.54
CA THR A 48 12.56 4.54 7.50
C THR A 48 14.03 4.13 7.53
N ARG A 49 14.34 2.85 7.67
CA ARG A 49 15.73 2.35 7.67
C ARG A 49 16.49 2.79 6.42
N GLU A 50 15.91 2.59 5.25
CA GLU A 50 16.54 2.96 3.97
C GLU A 50 16.71 4.49 3.83
N LYS A 51 15.73 5.30 4.27
CA LYS A 51 15.85 6.77 4.27
C LYS A 51 17.08 7.24 5.06
N TYR A 52 17.32 6.67 6.23
CA TYR A 52 18.48 7.05 7.05
C TYR A 52 19.80 6.48 6.50
N ARG A 53 19.78 5.29 5.89
CA ARG A 53 20.95 4.71 5.20
C ARG A 53 21.37 5.52 3.98
N GLN A 54 20.42 6.01 3.20
CA GLN A 54 20.67 6.89 2.05
C GLN A 54 21.25 8.23 2.51
N LYS A 55 20.65 8.85 3.54
CA LYS A 55 21.16 10.10 4.12
C LYS A 55 22.57 10.00 4.69
N THR A 56 22.92 8.88 5.32
CA THR A 56 24.28 8.66 5.83
C THR A 56 25.28 8.35 4.71
N CYS A 57 24.85 7.70 3.64
CA CYS A 57 25.67 7.48 2.44
C CYS A 57 25.95 8.81 1.70
N GLU A 58 24.93 9.64 1.50
CA GLU A 58 25.06 10.98 0.90
C GLU A 58 26.02 11.88 1.69
N LYS A 59 25.96 11.85 3.03
CA LYS A 59 26.89 12.61 3.89
C LYS A 59 28.32 12.08 3.91
N LYS A 60 28.54 10.81 3.58
CA LYS A 60 29.89 10.21 3.49
C LYS A 60 30.51 10.42 2.11
N ALA A 61 29.69 10.67 1.09
CA ALA A 61 30.10 10.94 -0.27
C ALA A 61 30.39 12.43 -0.54
N LEU A 62 30.19 13.29 0.46
CA LEU A 62 30.52 14.72 0.48
C LEU A 62 31.74 14.95 1.37
#